data_AF-A0A2W6WRF2-F1
#
_entry.id   AF-A0A2W6WRF2-F1
#
_cell.length_a   1.000
_cell.length_b   1.000
_cell.length_c   1.000
_cell.angle_alpha   90.00
_cell.angle_beta   90.00
_cell.angle_gamma   90.00
#
_symmetry.space_group_name_H-M   'P 1'
#
loop_
_entity.id
_entity.type
_entity.pdbx_description
1 polymer ?
#
loop_
_entity_poly.entity_id
_entity_poly.type
_entity_poly.pdbx_seq_one_letter_code
_entity_poly.pdbx_strand_id
1 'polypeptide(L)'
;MPRLSWPSRSPRRRAVSGLAVGALALTLAACAGESTPPSASTAPEPSATATAAPASPSPAPTVDAAAVTCESLIPADLIDTFTAAGWTVRDDPFRVADIELESGHWCTWGDFAGAASDNVQIYGWAPIDEETAAETQSALVSDGWVREEEDAVVFITENPDTTVSTDAQGYGMTLQFGEGWVTVSDTKEGLLVIVLPTP
;
A
#
# COMPACT_ATOMS: atom_id res chain seq x y z
N MET A 1 -47.51 13.73 -28.46
CA MET A 1 -46.13 14.21 -28.70
C MET A 1 -46.09 15.73 -28.61
N PRO A 2 -45.58 16.30 -27.50
CA PRO A 2 -45.16 17.70 -27.44
C PRO A 2 -43.62 17.80 -27.46
N ARG A 3 -43.09 18.61 -28.38
CA ARG A 3 -41.66 18.94 -28.44
C ARG A 3 -41.36 19.97 -27.34
N LEU A 4 -40.61 19.57 -26.31
CA LEU A 4 -40.07 20.50 -25.33
C LEU A 4 -38.70 21.00 -25.81
N SER A 5 -38.67 22.28 -26.13
CA SER A 5 -37.52 23.07 -26.56
C SER A 5 -36.56 23.34 -25.39
N TRP A 6 -35.28 23.08 -25.61
CA TRP A 6 -34.14 23.40 -24.73
C TRP A 6 -33.95 24.91 -24.53
N PRO A 7 -33.53 25.38 -23.35
CA PRO A 7 -32.70 26.56 -23.24
C PRO A 7 -31.22 26.17 -23.16
N SER A 8 -30.47 26.55 -24.20
CA SER A 8 -29.02 26.67 -24.15
C SER A 8 -28.64 27.83 -23.23
N ARG A 9 -27.74 27.58 -22.26
CA ARG A 9 -27.01 28.65 -21.58
C ARG A 9 -25.51 28.36 -21.62
N SER A 10 -24.83 29.35 -22.16
CA SER A 10 -23.46 29.38 -22.64
C SER A 10 -22.40 29.32 -21.53
N PRO A 11 -21.16 28.93 -21.87
CA PRO A 11 -20.03 28.88 -20.93
C PRO A 11 -19.56 30.28 -20.56
N ARG A 12 -19.46 30.57 -19.25
CA ARG A 12 -18.74 31.75 -18.75
C ARG A 12 -17.26 31.42 -18.60
N ARG A 13 -16.48 31.81 -19.61
CA ARG A 13 -15.05 32.05 -19.47
C ARG A 13 -14.83 33.15 -18.43
N ARG A 14 -14.00 32.89 -17.43
CA ARG A 14 -13.30 33.93 -16.66
C ARG A 14 -11.83 33.57 -16.62
N ALA A 15 -11.06 34.26 -17.45
CA ALA A 15 -9.62 34.37 -17.31
C ALA A 15 -9.33 35.43 -16.24
N VAL A 16 -8.44 35.13 -15.29
CA VAL A 16 -7.68 36.14 -14.53
C VAL A 16 -6.28 35.57 -14.28
N SER A 17 -5.29 36.31 -14.76
CA SER A 17 -3.85 36.12 -14.62
C SER A 17 -3.35 36.48 -13.22
N GLY A 18 -2.21 35.93 -12.81
CA GLY A 18 -1.45 36.43 -11.66
C GLY A 18 -0.13 35.68 -11.43
N LEU A 19 0.96 36.26 -11.93
CA LEU A 19 2.36 35.86 -11.66
C LEU A 19 2.70 36.02 -10.17
N ALA A 20 3.53 35.11 -9.64
CA ALA A 20 4.48 35.42 -8.57
C ALA A 20 5.71 34.50 -8.65
N VAL A 21 6.82 35.07 -9.13
CA VAL A 21 8.18 34.51 -9.07
C VAL A 21 8.77 34.88 -7.71
N GLY A 22 9.29 33.90 -6.99
CA GLY A 22 10.02 34.10 -5.73
C GLY A 22 11.29 33.27 -5.70
N ALA A 23 12.36 33.81 -6.27
CA ALA A 23 13.71 33.27 -6.14
C ALA A 23 14.34 33.79 -4.85
N LEU A 24 14.79 32.88 -3.98
CA LEU A 24 15.68 33.19 -2.87
C LEU A 24 17.01 32.44 -3.08
N ALA A 25 17.98 33.18 -3.60
CA ALA A 25 19.40 32.89 -3.49
C ALA A 25 19.98 33.63 -2.26
N LEU A 26 21.24 33.33 -1.92
CA LEU A 26 22.16 33.92 -0.92
C LEU A 26 22.43 32.94 0.24
N THR A 27 23.65 32.59 0.65
CA THR A 27 25.03 32.98 0.26
C THR A 27 26.00 32.01 0.96
N LEU A 28 27.07 31.61 0.26
CA LEU A 28 28.22 30.93 0.84
C LEU A 28 28.98 31.89 1.77
N ALA A 29 29.15 31.52 3.03
CA ALA A 29 30.17 32.11 3.90
C ALA A 29 31.31 31.10 4.07
N ALA A 30 32.35 31.28 3.24
CA ALA A 30 33.65 30.66 3.43
C ALA A 30 34.38 31.41 4.55
N CYS A 31 34.82 30.68 5.58
CA CYS A 31 35.80 31.19 6.55
C CYS A 31 37.03 30.28 6.52
N ALA A 32 38.06 30.76 5.84
CA ALA A 32 39.42 30.27 5.99
C ALA A 32 40.04 30.98 7.21
N GLY A 33 40.67 30.20 8.10
CA GLY A 33 41.44 30.70 9.24
C GLY A 33 42.58 29.73 9.51
N GLU A 34 43.79 30.19 9.20
CA GLU A 34 45.08 29.48 9.18
C GLU A 34 45.84 29.64 10.52
N SER A 35 46.43 28.53 10.98
CA SER A 35 47.65 28.31 11.80
C SER A 35 47.89 28.92 13.20
N THR A 36 48.02 28.05 14.23
CA THR A 36 49.29 27.66 14.94
C THR A 36 49.00 27.12 16.38
N PRO A 37 49.61 26.00 16.83
CA PRO A 37 49.36 25.35 18.14
C PRO A 37 50.28 25.89 19.25
N PRO A 38 50.00 25.65 20.56
CA PRO A 38 50.58 24.47 21.21
C PRO A 38 49.80 23.85 22.39
N SER A 39 50.29 22.65 22.74
CA SER A 39 50.30 22.01 24.06
C SER A 39 49.04 21.33 24.61
N ALA A 40 49.19 20.00 24.67
CA ALA A 40 48.44 18.99 25.39
C ALA A 40 47.86 19.42 26.75
N SER A 41 46.59 19.09 26.95
CA SER A 41 46.00 18.83 28.26
C SER A 41 44.97 17.70 28.12
N THR A 42 45.09 16.75 29.03
CA THR A 42 44.42 15.44 29.10
C THR A 42 42.91 15.48 28.82
N ALA A 43 42.47 14.71 27.82
CA ALA A 43 41.06 14.48 27.53
C ALA A 43 40.43 13.54 28.56
N PRO A 44 39.24 13.85 29.12
CA PRO A 44 38.40 12.84 29.76
C PRO A 44 37.79 11.93 28.70
N GLU A 45 37.73 10.64 29.03
CA GLU A 45 37.13 9.54 28.27
C GLU A 45 35.69 9.88 27.81
N PRO A 46 35.29 9.55 26.57
CA PRO A 46 33.91 9.74 26.15
C PRO A 46 33.00 8.75 26.90
N SER A 47 32.02 9.28 27.64
CA SER A 47 30.90 8.49 28.13
C SER A 47 30.21 7.81 26.95
N ALA A 48 30.23 6.48 26.94
CA ALA A 48 29.44 5.67 26.04
C ALA A 48 27.96 6.02 26.24
N THR A 49 27.35 6.70 25.26
CA THR A 49 25.90 6.75 25.14
C THR A 49 25.43 5.33 24.89
N ALA A 50 24.65 4.76 25.81
CA ALA A 50 24.00 3.49 25.60
C ALA A 50 23.02 3.64 24.43
N THR A 51 23.37 3.11 23.26
CA THR A 51 22.43 2.84 22.18
C THR A 51 21.34 1.96 22.76
N ALA A 52 20.11 2.48 22.87
CA ALA A 52 18.95 1.64 23.14
C ALA A 52 18.87 0.61 22.01
N ALA A 53 18.89 -0.68 22.36
CA ALA A 53 18.65 -1.74 21.41
C ALA A 53 17.26 -1.53 20.77
N PRO A 54 17.09 -1.73 19.46
CA PRO A 54 15.77 -1.70 18.85
C PRO A 54 14.86 -2.70 19.56
N ALA A 55 13.64 -2.29 19.86
CA ALA A 55 12.62 -3.20 20.39
C ALA A 55 12.47 -4.36 19.40
N SER A 56 12.57 -5.59 19.91
CA SER A 56 12.28 -6.79 19.12
C SER A 56 10.85 -6.66 18.57
N PRO A 57 10.61 -6.90 17.27
CA PRO A 57 9.25 -6.92 16.75
C PRO A 57 8.44 -7.95 17.55
N SER A 58 7.24 -7.53 18.00
CA SER A 58 6.24 -8.47 18.49
C SER A 58 5.95 -9.46 17.35
N PRO A 59 5.85 -10.78 17.61
CA PRO A 59 5.48 -11.70 16.55
C PRO A 59 4.13 -11.25 15.99
N ALA A 60 4.07 -11.11 14.66
CA ALA A 60 2.80 -10.99 13.98
C ALA A 60 1.96 -12.24 14.33
N PRO A 61 0.65 -12.11 14.53
CA PRO A 61 -0.21 -13.28 14.63
C PRO A 61 0.03 -14.18 13.41
N THR A 62 -0.08 -15.50 13.58
CA THR A 62 0.15 -16.49 12.52
C THR A 62 -0.98 -17.50 12.49
N VAL A 63 -1.40 -17.94 11.30
CA VAL A 63 -2.49 -18.91 11.08
C VAL A 63 -2.01 -20.08 10.21
N ASP A 64 -2.56 -21.28 10.35
CA ASP A 64 -2.20 -22.41 9.49
C ASP A 64 -2.72 -22.16 8.05
N ALA A 65 -1.87 -22.35 7.04
CA ALA A 65 -2.20 -22.16 5.62
C ALA A 65 -3.47 -22.91 5.16
N ALA A 66 -3.71 -24.13 5.67
CA ALA A 66 -4.89 -24.92 5.35
C ALA A 66 -6.15 -24.49 6.13
N ALA A 67 -5.99 -23.63 7.15
CA ALA A 67 -7.07 -23.14 8.00
C ALA A 67 -7.40 -21.66 7.74
N VAL A 68 -6.81 -21.06 6.70
CA VAL A 68 -7.06 -19.66 6.35
C VAL A 68 -8.53 -19.46 6.02
N THR A 69 -9.11 -18.41 6.61
CA THR A 69 -10.41 -17.87 6.24
C THR A 69 -10.29 -16.35 6.10
N CYS A 70 -11.29 -15.71 5.51
CA CYS A 70 -11.32 -14.26 5.44
C CYS A 70 -11.23 -13.55 6.79
N GLU A 71 -11.82 -14.13 7.83
CA GLU A 71 -11.76 -13.64 9.21
C GLU A 71 -10.44 -13.97 9.90
N SER A 72 -9.64 -14.91 9.39
CA SER A 72 -8.31 -15.17 9.93
C SER A 72 -7.22 -14.33 9.27
N LEU A 73 -7.48 -13.77 8.08
CA LEU A 73 -6.52 -12.99 7.29
C LEU A 73 -6.30 -11.57 7.78
N ILE A 74 -7.17 -11.04 8.64
CA ILE A 74 -7.07 -9.69 9.18
C ILE A 74 -7.24 -9.70 10.71
N PRO A 75 -6.80 -8.64 11.41
CA PRO A 75 -6.88 -8.59 12.87
C PRO A 75 -8.33 -8.59 13.36
N ALA A 76 -8.57 -9.24 14.50
CA ALA A 76 -9.92 -9.36 15.07
C ALA A 76 -10.57 -8.00 15.38
N ASP A 77 -9.78 -7.00 15.78
CA ASP A 77 -10.28 -5.64 16.02
C ASP A 77 -10.73 -4.93 14.72
N LEU A 78 -10.12 -5.26 13.59
CA LEU A 78 -10.57 -4.79 12.28
C LEU A 78 -11.90 -5.46 11.89
N ILE A 79 -12.06 -6.75 12.17
CA ILE A 79 -13.32 -7.49 11.95
C ILE A 79 -14.44 -6.93 12.83
N ASP A 80 -14.15 -6.64 14.10
CA ASP A 80 -15.09 -5.99 15.01
C ASP A 80 -15.53 -4.62 14.47
N THR A 81 -14.58 -3.86 13.90
CA THR A 81 -14.85 -2.56 13.28
C THR A 81 -15.78 -2.70 12.07
N PHE A 82 -15.50 -3.64 11.16
CA PHE A 82 -16.37 -3.92 10.00
C PHE A 82 -17.76 -4.38 10.44
N THR A 83 -17.83 -5.30 11.40
CA THR A 83 -19.11 -5.84 11.89
C THR A 83 -19.94 -4.77 12.59
N ALA A 84 -19.31 -3.88 13.37
CA ALA A 84 -19.98 -2.74 14.01
C ALA A 84 -20.51 -1.72 12.97
N ALA A 85 -19.86 -1.62 11.82
CA ALA A 85 -20.33 -0.85 10.67
C ALA A 85 -21.43 -1.57 9.86
N GLY A 86 -21.82 -2.78 10.25
CA GLY A 86 -22.81 -3.60 9.55
C GLY A 86 -22.28 -4.28 8.28
N TRP A 87 -20.96 -4.30 8.09
CA TRP A 87 -20.33 -4.94 6.95
C TRP A 87 -20.27 -6.46 7.15
N THR A 88 -20.29 -7.18 6.04
CA THR A 88 -20.05 -8.61 5.98
C THR A 88 -18.97 -8.91 4.96
N VAL A 89 -18.45 -10.15 4.98
CA VAL A 89 -17.45 -10.60 4.02
C VAL A 89 -18.06 -11.46 2.93
N ARG A 90 -17.51 -11.33 1.73
CA ARG A 90 -17.65 -12.30 0.64
C ARG A 90 -16.29 -12.92 0.38
N ASP A 91 -16.26 -14.25 0.40
CA ASP A 91 -15.08 -15.06 0.13
C ASP A 91 -15.20 -15.61 -1.29
N ASP A 92 -14.35 -15.10 -2.18
CA ASP A 92 -14.24 -15.53 -3.58
C ASP A 92 -12.91 -16.26 -3.80
N PRO A 93 -12.79 -17.17 -4.78
CA PRO A 93 -11.50 -17.79 -5.10
C PRO A 93 -10.46 -16.74 -5.47
N PHE A 94 -9.22 -16.90 -4.99
CA PHE A 94 -8.13 -16.02 -5.38
C PHE A 94 -7.81 -16.21 -6.87
N ARG A 95 -8.17 -15.21 -7.67
CA ARG A 95 -7.83 -15.13 -9.09
C ARG A 95 -6.97 -13.92 -9.36
N VAL A 96 -5.89 -14.11 -10.11
CA VAL A 96 -4.98 -13.06 -10.52
C VAL A 96 -4.60 -13.30 -11.97
N ALA A 97 -4.63 -12.25 -12.79
CA ALA A 97 -4.60 -12.37 -14.24
C ALA A 97 -5.64 -13.43 -14.71
N ASP A 98 -5.21 -14.45 -15.45
CA ASP A 98 -6.06 -15.53 -15.96
C ASP A 98 -6.00 -16.82 -15.13
N ILE A 99 -5.33 -16.80 -13.97
CA ILE A 99 -5.15 -17.99 -13.12
C ILE A 99 -5.96 -17.91 -11.84
N GLU A 100 -6.40 -19.06 -11.37
CA GLU A 100 -6.94 -19.26 -10.02
C GLU A 100 -5.90 -19.99 -9.19
N LEU A 101 -5.61 -19.46 -8.01
CA LEU A 101 -4.69 -20.08 -7.07
C LEU A 101 -5.49 -20.96 -6.10
N GLU A 102 -5.22 -22.26 -6.13
CA GLU A 102 -5.91 -23.22 -5.28
C GLU A 102 -5.69 -22.88 -3.79
N SER A 103 -6.74 -23.05 -2.98
CA SER A 103 -6.73 -22.68 -1.55
C SER A 103 -6.49 -21.20 -1.26
N GLY A 104 -6.58 -20.35 -2.28
CA GLY A 104 -6.51 -18.90 -2.13
C GLY A 104 -7.88 -18.27 -1.88
N HIS A 105 -7.87 -17.21 -1.07
CA HIS A 105 -9.05 -16.44 -0.68
C HIS A 105 -8.94 -14.98 -1.14
N TRP A 106 -9.96 -14.49 -1.83
CA TRP A 106 -10.16 -13.08 -2.15
C TRP A 106 -11.34 -12.55 -1.35
N CYS A 107 -11.03 -11.85 -0.26
CA CYS A 107 -12.02 -11.45 0.73
C CYS A 107 -12.43 -10.00 0.54
N THR A 108 -13.67 -9.79 0.10
CA THR A 108 -14.26 -8.45 -0.04
C THR A 108 -15.16 -8.16 1.14
N TRP A 109 -14.79 -7.16 1.95
CA TRP A 109 -15.56 -6.67 3.09
C TRP A 109 -16.36 -5.44 2.69
N GLY A 110 -17.66 -5.42 3.00
CA GLY A 110 -18.52 -4.30 2.67
C GLY A 110 -19.96 -4.44 3.18
N ASP A 111 -20.75 -3.37 3.03
CA ASP A 111 -22.20 -3.43 3.26
C ASP A 111 -22.91 -3.99 2.00
N PHE A 112 -23.07 -5.31 1.97
CA PHE A 112 -23.74 -6.00 0.88
C PHE A 112 -25.27 -6.07 1.02
N ALA A 113 -25.81 -5.67 2.19
CA ALA A 113 -27.25 -5.70 2.46
C ALA A 113 -27.91 -4.33 2.23
N GLY A 114 -27.13 -3.24 2.29
CA GLY A 114 -27.56 -1.87 2.07
C GLY A 114 -27.63 -1.48 0.59
N ALA A 115 -27.68 -0.17 0.36
CA ALA A 115 -27.57 0.37 -0.99
C ALA A 115 -26.18 0.06 -1.54
N ALA A 116 -26.09 -0.26 -2.84
CA ALA A 116 -24.82 -0.51 -3.50
C ALA A 116 -23.84 0.64 -3.19
N SER A 117 -22.74 0.29 -2.53
CA SER A 117 -21.69 1.19 -2.08
C SER A 117 -20.40 0.69 -2.72
N ASP A 118 -19.63 1.62 -3.31
CA ASP A 118 -18.30 1.34 -3.83
C ASP A 118 -17.24 1.30 -2.71
N ASN A 119 -17.65 1.53 -1.45
CA ASN A 119 -16.77 1.41 -0.28
C ASN A 119 -16.70 -0.06 0.13
N VAL A 120 -15.63 -0.73 -0.28
CA VAL A 120 -15.25 -2.08 0.14
C VAL A 120 -13.79 -2.08 0.53
N GLN A 121 -13.41 -2.98 1.43
CA GLN A 121 -12.01 -3.32 1.67
C GLN A 121 -11.71 -4.70 1.11
N ILE A 122 -10.55 -4.86 0.49
CA ILE A 122 -10.12 -6.13 -0.09
C ILE A 122 -8.88 -6.59 0.63
N TYR A 123 -8.89 -7.85 1.05
CA TYR A 123 -7.73 -8.56 1.58
C TYR A 123 -7.74 -9.96 0.98
N GLY A 124 -6.58 -10.46 0.59
CA GLY A 124 -6.51 -11.82 0.10
C GLY A 124 -5.13 -12.42 0.29
N TRP A 125 -5.11 -13.74 0.24
CA TRP A 125 -3.91 -14.55 0.35
C TRP A 125 -4.08 -15.84 -0.44
N ALA A 126 -3.01 -16.33 -1.03
CA ALA A 126 -2.95 -17.65 -1.62
C ALA A 126 -1.53 -18.23 -1.55
N PRO A 127 -1.39 -19.57 -1.46
CA PRO A 127 -0.13 -20.22 -1.74
C PRO A 127 0.18 -20.12 -3.24
N ILE A 128 1.45 -19.93 -3.59
CA ILE A 128 1.90 -19.86 -4.98
C ILE A 128 3.34 -20.35 -5.06
N ASP A 129 3.65 -21.22 -6.03
CA ASP A 129 5.03 -21.65 -6.27
C ASP A 129 5.82 -20.60 -7.06
N GLU A 130 7.15 -20.74 -7.08
CA GLU A 130 8.06 -19.76 -7.70
C GLU A 130 7.82 -19.57 -9.22
N GLU A 131 7.52 -20.65 -9.94
CA GLU A 131 7.27 -20.62 -11.39
C GLU A 131 5.99 -19.84 -11.67
N THR A 132 4.89 -20.23 -11.02
CA THR A 132 3.59 -19.56 -11.16
C THR A 132 3.66 -18.10 -10.72
N ALA A 133 4.42 -17.78 -9.66
CA ALA A 133 4.61 -16.40 -9.20
C ALA A 133 5.34 -15.54 -10.23
N ALA A 134 6.42 -16.05 -10.84
CA ALA A 134 7.17 -15.34 -11.86
C ALA A 134 6.31 -15.08 -13.13
N GLU A 135 5.54 -16.08 -13.56
CA GLU A 135 4.62 -15.95 -14.70
C GLU A 135 3.53 -14.91 -14.42
N THR A 136 2.90 -14.98 -13.25
CA THR A 136 1.85 -14.05 -12.82
C THR A 136 2.36 -12.61 -12.76
N GLN A 137 3.54 -12.40 -12.16
CA GLN A 137 4.18 -11.08 -12.10
C GLN A 137 4.46 -10.54 -13.51
N SER A 138 4.95 -11.39 -14.42
CA SER A 138 5.21 -10.99 -15.81
C SER A 138 3.91 -10.63 -16.55
N ALA A 139 2.83 -11.39 -16.33
CA ALA A 139 1.52 -11.12 -16.95
C ALA A 139 0.96 -9.77 -16.48
N LEU A 140 0.93 -9.52 -15.16
CA LEU A 140 0.45 -8.26 -14.61
C LEU A 140 1.24 -7.04 -15.12
N VAL A 141 2.58 -7.15 -15.18
CA VAL A 141 3.42 -6.08 -15.75
C VAL A 141 3.13 -5.88 -17.24
N SER A 142 2.90 -6.95 -17.99
CA SER A 142 2.48 -6.85 -19.40
C SER A 142 1.12 -6.16 -19.57
N ASP A 143 0.22 -6.31 -18.59
CA ASP A 143 -1.08 -5.64 -18.53
C ASP A 143 -0.99 -4.19 -18.02
N GLY A 144 0.22 -3.71 -17.73
CA GLY A 144 0.48 -2.32 -17.37
C GLY A 144 0.53 -2.04 -15.87
N TRP A 145 0.53 -3.08 -15.02
CA TRP A 145 0.78 -2.92 -13.59
C TRP A 145 2.22 -2.52 -13.32
N VAL A 146 2.44 -1.82 -12.21
CA VAL A 146 3.74 -1.29 -11.81
C VAL A 146 4.43 -2.26 -10.86
N ARG A 147 5.65 -2.67 -11.20
CA ARG A 147 6.50 -3.52 -10.36
C ARG A 147 7.42 -2.67 -9.50
N GLU A 148 7.48 -3.01 -8.22
CA GLU A 148 8.47 -2.52 -7.26
C GLU A 148 9.08 -3.71 -6.50
N GLU A 149 10.37 -3.62 -6.17
CA GLU A 149 11.06 -4.65 -5.39
C GLU A 149 11.58 -4.01 -4.11
N GLU A 150 11.29 -4.66 -2.97
CA GLU A 150 11.72 -4.20 -1.66
C GLU A 150 12.12 -5.43 -0.83
N ASP A 151 13.34 -5.43 -0.32
CA ASP A 151 13.93 -6.57 0.40
C ASP A 151 13.80 -7.90 -0.36
N ALA A 152 12.99 -8.83 0.15
CA ALA A 152 12.78 -10.17 -0.39
C ALA A 152 11.37 -10.35 -1.00
N VAL A 153 10.63 -9.25 -1.18
CA VAL A 153 9.27 -9.28 -1.73
C VAL A 153 9.15 -8.40 -2.97
N VAL A 154 8.19 -8.75 -3.81
CA VAL A 154 7.85 -7.99 -5.02
C VAL A 154 6.45 -7.44 -4.87
N PHE A 155 6.29 -6.13 -5.05
CA PHE A 155 4.98 -5.50 -5.14
C PHE A 155 4.60 -5.29 -6.59
N ILE A 156 3.37 -5.66 -6.95
CA ILE A 156 2.77 -5.37 -8.25
C ILE A 156 1.49 -4.57 -7.99
N THR A 157 1.49 -3.30 -8.38
CA THR A 157 0.43 -2.35 -8.06
C THR A 157 -0.30 -1.90 -9.31
N GLU A 158 -1.62 -1.67 -9.22
CA GLU A 158 -2.37 -1.04 -10.30
C GLU A 158 -1.72 0.26 -10.74
N ASN A 159 -1.80 0.55 -12.03
CA ASN A 159 -1.28 1.79 -12.56
C ASN A 159 -2.04 2.99 -11.97
N PRO A 160 -1.35 3.94 -11.29
CA PRO A 160 -1.99 5.07 -10.62
C PRO A 160 -2.70 6.03 -11.59
N ASP A 161 -2.32 6.03 -12.88
CA ASP A 161 -2.97 6.85 -13.91
C ASP A 161 -4.34 6.28 -14.33
N THR A 162 -4.62 5.02 -13.99
CA THR A 162 -5.84 4.31 -14.42
C THR A 162 -6.70 3.77 -13.27
N THR A 163 -6.16 3.68 -12.06
CA THR A 163 -6.91 3.18 -10.90
C THR A 163 -7.98 4.17 -10.44
N VAL A 164 -9.07 3.65 -9.86
CA VAL A 164 -10.23 4.42 -9.42
C VAL A 164 -10.05 4.94 -7.98
N SER A 165 -9.24 4.24 -7.18
CA SER A 165 -9.02 4.55 -5.77
C SER A 165 -7.54 4.33 -5.42
N THR A 166 -7.00 5.20 -4.57
CA THR A 166 -5.61 5.10 -4.09
C THR A 166 -5.53 5.44 -2.61
N ASP A 167 -4.52 4.91 -1.93
CA ASP A 167 -4.10 5.40 -0.62
C ASP A 167 -3.48 6.80 -0.67
N ALA A 168 -3.04 7.31 0.49
CA ALA A 168 -2.44 8.62 0.61
C ALA A 168 -1.08 8.76 -0.10
N GLN A 169 -0.45 7.65 -0.47
CA GLN A 169 0.80 7.61 -1.23
C GLN A 169 0.56 7.46 -2.73
N GLY A 170 -0.71 7.29 -3.16
CA GLY A 170 -1.09 7.15 -4.56
C GLY A 170 -1.12 5.72 -5.06
N TYR A 171 -1.04 4.71 -4.18
CA TYR A 171 -1.12 3.30 -4.58
C TYR A 171 -2.56 2.80 -4.53
N GLY A 172 -3.01 2.21 -5.62
CA GLY A 172 -4.26 1.46 -5.68
C GLY A 172 -4.07 0.00 -5.26
N MET A 173 -4.88 -0.89 -5.83
CA MET A 173 -4.81 -2.31 -5.51
C MET A 173 -3.41 -2.85 -5.74
N THR A 174 -2.89 -3.54 -4.74
CA THR A 174 -1.50 -4.00 -4.72
C THR A 174 -1.44 -5.47 -4.36
N LEU A 175 -0.71 -6.24 -5.15
CA LEU A 175 -0.28 -7.59 -4.81
C LEU A 175 1.13 -7.56 -4.24
N GLN A 176 1.39 -8.39 -3.23
CA GLN A 176 2.72 -8.63 -2.70
C GLN A 176 3.05 -10.12 -2.83
N PHE A 177 4.15 -10.40 -3.52
CA PHE A 177 4.67 -11.74 -3.72
C PHE A 177 5.86 -11.97 -2.79
N GLY A 178 5.79 -13.03 -1.99
CA GLY A 178 6.91 -13.53 -1.19
C GLY A 178 7.22 -14.99 -1.53
N GLU A 179 8.10 -15.60 -0.75
CA GLU A 179 8.47 -17.01 -0.94
C GLU A 179 7.28 -17.92 -0.60
N GLY A 180 6.66 -18.51 -1.64
CA GLY A 180 5.59 -19.51 -1.48
C GLY A 180 4.18 -18.93 -1.34
N TRP A 181 4.00 -17.61 -1.41
CA TRP A 181 2.71 -16.97 -1.19
C TRP A 181 2.55 -15.65 -1.97
N VAL A 182 1.30 -15.28 -2.18
CA VAL A 182 0.90 -13.95 -2.64
C VAL A 182 -0.20 -13.40 -1.76
N THR A 183 -0.16 -12.11 -1.46
CA THR A 183 -1.25 -11.37 -0.82
C THR A 183 -1.75 -10.26 -1.74
N VAL A 184 -2.97 -9.78 -1.48
CA VAL A 184 -3.55 -8.63 -2.17
C VAL A 184 -4.29 -7.74 -1.17
N SER A 185 -4.24 -6.43 -1.39
CA SER A 185 -5.15 -5.49 -0.76
C SER A 185 -5.57 -4.38 -1.72
N ASP A 186 -6.71 -3.74 -1.46
CA ASP A 186 -7.23 -2.60 -2.24
C ASP A 186 -6.28 -1.39 -2.23
N THR A 187 -5.31 -1.34 -1.31
CA THR A 187 -4.21 -0.38 -1.27
C THR A 187 -2.91 -1.04 -0.81
N LYS A 188 -1.77 -0.40 -1.06
CA LYS A 188 -0.46 -0.90 -0.57
C LYS A 188 -0.39 -0.84 0.96
N GLU A 189 -0.92 0.22 1.57
CA GLU A 189 -1.01 0.35 3.04
C GLU A 189 -1.84 -0.80 3.67
N GLY A 190 -2.92 -1.23 3.01
CA GLY A 190 -3.77 -2.31 3.50
C GLY A 190 -3.08 -3.67 3.60
N LEU A 191 -1.97 -3.90 2.88
CA LEU A 191 -1.18 -5.12 3.03
C LEU A 191 -0.59 -5.29 4.44
N LEU A 192 -0.37 -4.19 5.16
CA LEU A 192 0.24 -4.19 6.49
C LEU A 192 -0.62 -4.86 7.56
N VAL A 193 -1.93 -4.98 7.33
CA VAL A 193 -2.83 -5.64 8.28
C VAL A 193 -3.02 -7.12 7.98
N ILE A 194 -2.49 -7.63 6.86
CA ILE A 194 -2.67 -9.04 6.51
C ILE A 194 -1.85 -9.92 7.45
N VAL A 195 -2.54 -10.87 8.07
CA VAL A 195 -1.97 -11.88 8.95
C VAL A 195 -1.48 -13.05 8.10
N LEU A 196 -0.17 -13.13 7.89
CA LEU A 196 0.40 -14.19 7.05
C LEU A 196 0.25 -15.57 7.71
N PRO A 197 -0.16 -16.59 6.94
CA PRO A 197 -0.16 -17.96 7.42
C PRO A 197 1.26 -18.51 7.59
N THR A 198 1.42 -19.42 8.55
CA THR A 198 2.61 -20.28 8.67
C THR A 198 2.44 -21.54 7.83
N PRO A 199 3.55 -22.06 7.27
CA PRO A 199 3.57 -23.34 6.56
C PRO A 199 3.26 -24.54 7.49
#